data_AF-A0A388Q707-F1
#
_entry.id   AF-A0A388Q707-F1
#
_cell.length_a   1.000
_cell.length_b   1.000
_cell.length_c   1.000
_cell.angle_alpha   90.00
_cell.angle_beta   90.00
_cell.angle_gamma   90.00
#
_symmetry.space_group_name_H-M   'P 1'
#
loop_
_entity.id
_entity.type
_entity.pdbx_description
1 polymer ?
#
loop_
_entity_poly.entity_id
_entity_poly.type
_entity_poly.pdbx_seq_one_letter_code
_entity_poly.pdbx_strand_id
1 'polypeptide(L)'
;MQQMDYQFSRDLLKQIPKYVERFLELDELWGTRPPSRRVASLLREATRCYVFGFWQASIALSRAAIEEALRERVVKLTNQPTHKLGQLIDMAQRVGLLDHDHIMMANAVKRFGDEVLHGTETWSGNAKEAVISARGVLEHLHR
;
A
#
# COMPACT_ATOMS: atom_id res chain seq x y z
N MET A 1 2.69 -32.75 22.13
CA MET A 1 1.83 -31.79 21.41
C MET A 1 1.55 -30.53 22.25
N GLN A 2 1.02 -30.64 23.46
CA GLN A 2 0.57 -29.50 24.29
C GLN A 2 1.63 -28.42 24.65
N GLN A 3 2.91 -28.78 24.83
CA GLN A 3 3.94 -27.81 25.25
C GLN A 3 4.36 -26.85 24.12
N MET A 4 4.28 -27.32 22.87
CA MET A 4 4.66 -26.54 21.69
C MET A 4 3.57 -25.50 21.38
N ASP A 5 2.31 -25.91 21.42
CA ASP A 5 1.15 -25.02 21.21
C ASP A 5 1.11 -23.91 22.28
N TYR A 6 1.41 -24.26 23.53
CA TYR A 6 1.51 -23.29 24.63
C TYR A 6 2.61 -22.25 24.39
N GLN A 7 3.80 -22.70 23.96
CA GLN A 7 4.93 -21.81 23.68
C GLN A 7 4.62 -20.88 22.50
N PHE A 8 4.08 -21.41 21.39
CA PHE A 8 3.65 -20.61 20.25
C PHE A 8 2.59 -19.58 20.63
N SER A 9 1.60 -19.97 21.44
CA SER A 9 0.56 -19.06 21.91
C SER A 9 1.14 -17.92 22.74
N ARG A 10 2.07 -18.22 23.66
CA ARG A 10 2.74 -17.18 24.45
C ARG A 10 3.59 -16.25 23.60
N ASP A 11 4.29 -16.77 22.61
CA ASP A 11 5.14 -15.96 21.75
C ASP A 11 4.32 -15.05 20.83
N LEU A 12 3.16 -15.51 20.35
CA LEU A 12 2.20 -14.68 19.63
C LEU A 12 1.60 -13.58 20.54
N LEU A 13 1.18 -13.93 21.76
CA LEU A 13 0.62 -12.96 22.72
C LEU A 13 1.64 -11.84 23.04
N LYS A 14 2.94 -12.15 23.08
CA LYS A 14 4.00 -11.14 23.26
C LYS A 14 4.13 -10.17 22.09
N GLN A 15 3.67 -10.52 20.89
CA GLN A 15 3.69 -9.62 19.73
C GLN A 15 2.51 -8.66 19.69
N ILE A 16 1.40 -8.96 20.39
CA ILE A 16 0.17 -8.14 20.36
C ILE A 16 0.45 -6.65 20.62
N PRO A 17 1.23 -6.24 21.63
CA PRO A 17 1.53 -4.83 21.85
C PRO A 17 2.13 -4.13 20.63
N LYS A 18 3.03 -4.80 19.90
CA LYS A 18 3.64 -4.27 18.68
C LYS A 18 2.65 -4.17 17.52
N TYR A 19 1.69 -5.10 17.44
CA TYR A 19 0.62 -5.03 16.44
C TYR A 19 -0.30 -3.84 16.72
N VAL A 20 -0.64 -3.61 18.00
CA VAL A 20 -1.44 -2.46 18.42
C VAL A 20 -0.72 -1.15 18.12
N GLU A 21 0.57 -1.05 18.47
CA GLU A 21 1.41 0.12 18.17
C GLU A 21 1.37 0.48 16.67
N ARG A 22 1.64 -0.50 15.80
CA ARG A 22 1.59 -0.31 14.34
C ARG A 22 0.19 0.02 13.82
N PHE A 23 -0.85 -0.53 14.43
CA PHE A 23 -2.22 -0.21 14.05
C PHE A 23 -2.53 1.27 14.36
N LEU A 24 -2.12 1.76 15.53
CA LEU A 24 -2.28 3.16 15.92
C LEU A 24 -1.47 4.11 15.04
N GLU A 25 -0.29 3.69 14.56
CA GLU A 25 0.49 4.46 13.58
C GLU A 25 -0.23 4.67 12.23
N LEU A 26 -1.31 3.92 11.97
CA LEU A 26 -2.12 3.97 10.76
C LEU A 26 -3.52 4.54 10.99
N ASP A 27 -3.83 5.10 12.16
CA ASP A 27 -5.20 5.53 12.49
C ASP A 27 -5.67 6.77 11.70
N GLU A 28 -4.74 7.47 11.05
CA GLU A 28 -5.04 8.60 10.18
C GLU A 28 -5.23 8.13 8.72
N LEU A 29 -6.24 8.70 8.05
CA LEU A 29 -6.60 8.55 6.62
C LEU A 29 -7.71 7.52 6.33
N TRP A 30 -8.97 7.98 6.40
CA TRP A 30 -10.11 7.36 5.72
C TRP A 30 -10.78 8.40 4.82
N GLY A 31 -10.68 8.19 3.49
CA GLY A 31 -11.39 9.01 2.50
C GLY A 31 -12.90 8.71 2.46
N THR A 32 -13.69 9.70 2.02
CA THR A 32 -15.17 9.66 2.01
C THR A 32 -15.77 8.81 0.89
N ARG A 33 -15.05 8.55 -0.21
CA ARG A 33 -15.54 7.72 -1.32
C ARG A 33 -14.75 6.40 -1.40
N PRO A 34 -15.43 5.24 -1.35
CA PRO A 34 -14.74 3.97 -1.38
C PRO A 34 -14.15 3.70 -2.78
N PRO A 35 -12.91 3.22 -2.86
CA PRO A 35 -12.32 2.74 -4.12
C PRO A 35 -13.07 1.51 -4.64
N SER A 36 -12.70 1.00 -5.81
CA SER A 36 -13.23 -0.28 -6.31
C SER A 36 -13.01 -1.42 -5.29
N ARG A 37 -13.88 -2.44 -5.30
CA ARG A 37 -13.80 -3.57 -4.34
C ARG A 37 -12.41 -4.23 -4.35
N ARG A 38 -11.76 -4.29 -5.52
CA ARG A 38 -10.43 -4.88 -5.68
C ARG A 38 -9.36 -4.01 -5.02
N VAL A 39 -9.35 -2.72 -5.30
CA VAL A 39 -8.41 -1.75 -4.69
C VAL A 39 -8.59 -1.73 -3.17
N ALA A 40 -9.84 -1.70 -2.67
CA ALA A 40 -10.14 -1.76 -1.24
C ALA A 40 -9.58 -3.03 -0.58
N SER A 41 -9.69 -4.18 -1.26
CA SER A 41 -9.16 -5.44 -0.76
C SER A 41 -7.63 -5.42 -0.69
N LEU A 42 -6.96 -4.93 -1.73
CA LEU A 42 -5.50 -4.83 -1.75
C LEU A 42 -4.97 -3.92 -0.65
N LEU A 43 -5.59 -2.76 -0.46
CA LEU A 43 -5.20 -1.82 0.60
C LEU A 43 -5.44 -2.38 2.01
N ARG A 44 -6.55 -3.10 2.21
CA ARG A 44 -6.84 -3.78 3.48
C ARG A 44 -5.79 -4.84 3.79
N GLU A 45 -5.44 -5.68 2.82
CA GLU A 45 -4.41 -6.69 3.01
C GLU A 45 -3.03 -6.06 3.21
N ALA A 46 -2.68 -4.99 2.49
CA ALA A 46 -1.45 -4.24 2.71
C ALA A 46 -1.35 -3.75 4.17
N THR A 47 -2.43 -3.14 4.68
CA THR A 47 -2.54 -2.68 6.07
C THR A 47 -2.35 -3.83 7.06
N ARG A 48 -3.01 -4.98 6.84
CA ARG A 48 -2.86 -6.17 7.70
C ARG A 48 -1.43 -6.69 7.69
N CYS A 49 -0.81 -6.78 6.50
CA CYS A 49 0.57 -7.19 6.36
C CYS A 49 1.51 -6.28 7.15
N TYR A 50 1.33 -4.96 7.08
CA TYR A 50 2.10 -4.03 7.89
C TYR A 50 1.92 -4.28 9.39
N VAL A 51 0.68 -4.35 9.87
CA VAL A 51 0.39 -4.58 11.30
C VAL A 51 1.08 -5.86 11.79
N PHE A 52 0.98 -6.96 11.05
CA PHE A 52 1.56 -8.24 11.44
C PHE A 52 3.08 -8.36 11.19
N GLY A 53 3.70 -7.42 10.50
CA GLY A 53 5.15 -7.41 10.26
C GLY A 53 5.61 -8.04 8.95
N PHE A 54 4.70 -8.27 8.01
CA PHE A 54 5.00 -8.77 6.66
C PHE A 54 5.34 -7.60 5.72
N TRP A 55 6.52 -7.02 5.89
CA TRP A 55 6.93 -5.75 5.23
C TRP A 55 6.89 -5.80 3.71
N GLN A 56 7.53 -6.80 3.12
CA GLN A 56 7.58 -6.95 1.65
C GLN A 56 6.17 -7.14 1.06
N ALA A 57 5.32 -7.94 1.71
CA ALA A 57 3.94 -8.16 1.29
C ALA A 57 3.13 -6.87 1.38
N SER A 58 3.29 -6.10 2.46
CA SER A 58 2.65 -4.79 2.63
C SER A 58 3.02 -3.83 1.49
N ILE A 59 4.30 -3.74 1.15
CA ILE A 59 4.80 -2.89 0.06
C ILE A 59 4.25 -3.36 -1.30
N ALA A 60 4.32 -4.66 -1.59
CA ALA A 60 3.83 -5.23 -2.84
C ALA A 60 2.32 -5.00 -3.03
N LEU A 61 1.52 -5.18 -1.98
CA LEU A 61 0.09 -4.94 -2.01
C LEU A 61 -0.25 -3.45 -2.11
N SER A 62 0.52 -2.57 -1.48
CA SER A 62 0.38 -1.11 -1.63
C SER A 62 0.62 -0.69 -3.08
N ARG A 63 1.69 -1.22 -3.71
CA ARG A 63 1.98 -1.02 -5.14
C ARG A 63 0.84 -1.50 -6.02
N ALA A 64 0.35 -2.72 -5.79
CA ALA A 64 -0.75 -3.29 -6.56
C ALA A 64 -2.04 -2.46 -6.43
N ALA A 65 -2.33 -1.92 -5.24
CA ALA A 65 -3.51 -1.10 -5.01
C ALA A 65 -3.47 0.20 -5.83
N ILE A 66 -2.34 0.92 -5.82
CA ILE A 66 -2.21 2.17 -6.61
C ILE A 66 -2.16 1.88 -8.11
N GLU A 67 -1.55 0.76 -8.53
CA GLU A 67 -1.48 0.39 -9.95
C GLU A 67 -2.88 0.11 -10.50
N GLU A 68 -3.70 -0.66 -9.77
CA GLU A 68 -5.08 -0.94 -10.17
C GLU A 68 -5.92 0.34 -10.20
N ALA A 69 -5.84 1.18 -9.16
CA ALA A 69 -6.61 2.42 -9.09
C ALA A 69 -6.24 3.43 -10.18
N LEU A 70 -4.94 3.63 -10.43
CA LEU A 70 -4.48 4.50 -11.50
C LEU A 70 -4.88 3.94 -12.86
N ARG A 71 -4.78 2.63 -13.07
CA ARG A 71 -5.22 1.98 -14.31
C ARG A 71 -6.70 2.22 -14.57
N GLU A 72 -7.56 2.02 -13.57
CA GLU A 72 -9.00 2.27 -13.69
C GLU A 72 -9.31 3.73 -14.09
N ARG A 73 -8.54 4.71 -13.57
CA ARG A 73 -8.79 6.15 -13.80
C ARG A 73 -8.14 6.67 -15.09
N VAL A 74 -6.88 6.32 -15.33
CA VAL A 74 -6.11 6.73 -16.52
C VAL A 74 -6.71 6.14 -17.79
N VAL A 75 -7.09 4.85 -17.79
CA VAL A 75 -7.72 4.22 -18.97
C VAL A 75 -9.05 4.90 -19.30
N LYS A 76 -9.84 5.25 -18.29
CA LYS A 76 -11.10 6.00 -18.49
C LYS A 76 -10.90 7.39 -19.11
N LEU A 77 -9.79 8.06 -18.83
CA LEU A 77 -9.52 9.43 -19.31
C LEU A 77 -8.78 9.47 -20.66
N THR A 78 -7.86 8.54 -20.88
CA THR A 78 -6.92 8.58 -22.01
C THR A 78 -7.22 7.56 -23.10
N ASN A 79 -8.03 6.54 -22.78
CA ASN A 79 -8.26 5.38 -23.64
C ASN A 79 -6.98 4.64 -24.08
N GLN A 80 -5.86 4.84 -23.39
CA GLN A 80 -4.58 4.20 -23.68
C GLN A 80 -4.35 3.03 -22.73
N PRO A 81 -4.11 1.80 -23.23
CA PRO A 81 -3.77 0.68 -22.38
C PRO A 81 -2.32 0.81 -21.93
N THR A 82 -2.11 0.92 -20.62
CA THR A 82 -0.80 0.76 -20.00
C THR A 82 -0.89 -0.12 -18.76
N HIS A 83 0.18 -0.88 -18.50
CA HIS A 83 0.25 -1.85 -17.41
C HIS A 83 1.38 -1.56 -16.43
N LYS A 84 2.31 -0.65 -16.74
CA LYS A 84 3.46 -0.37 -15.88
C LYS A 84 3.11 0.81 -14.96
N LEU A 85 3.28 0.63 -13.66
CA LEU A 85 3.03 1.67 -12.67
C LEU A 85 3.71 3.01 -13.00
N GLY A 86 4.98 3.02 -13.43
CA GLY A 86 5.67 4.27 -13.80
C GLY A 86 4.95 5.02 -14.94
N GLN A 87 4.51 4.31 -15.97
CA GLN A 87 3.77 4.92 -17.08
C GLN A 87 2.39 5.42 -16.64
N LEU A 88 1.72 4.70 -15.73
CA LEU A 88 0.46 5.14 -15.13
C LEU A 88 0.62 6.45 -14.34
N ILE A 89 1.71 6.59 -13.58
CA ILE A 89 2.03 7.82 -12.84
C ILE A 89 2.29 8.98 -13.81
N ASP A 90 3.13 8.76 -14.83
CA ASP A 90 3.45 9.78 -15.84
C ASP A 90 2.19 10.26 -16.58
N MET A 91 1.30 9.34 -16.93
CA MET A 91 0.04 9.67 -17.58
C MET A 91 -0.91 10.40 -16.64
N ALA A 92 -1.03 9.96 -15.39
CA ALA A 92 -1.85 10.62 -14.38
C ALA A 92 -1.40 12.06 -14.13
N GLN A 93 -0.09 12.33 -14.12
CA GLN A 93 0.46 13.68 -14.06
C GLN A 93 0.07 14.51 -15.29
N ARG A 94 0.25 13.97 -16.51
CA ARG A 94 -0.04 14.69 -17.76
C ARG A 94 -1.50 15.13 -17.89
N VAL A 95 -2.43 14.32 -17.37
CA VAL A 95 -3.87 14.63 -17.40
C VAL A 95 -4.37 15.37 -16.15
N GLY A 96 -3.47 15.75 -15.24
CA GLY A 96 -3.81 16.46 -14.00
C GLY A 96 -4.62 15.64 -13.00
N LEU A 97 -4.53 14.30 -13.06
CA LEU A 97 -5.22 13.39 -12.15
C LEU A 97 -4.51 13.26 -10.79
N LEU A 98 -3.20 13.50 -10.75
CA LEU A 98 -2.42 13.62 -9.52
C LEU A 98 -1.72 14.97 -9.50
N ASP A 99 -1.75 15.63 -8.34
CA ASP A 99 -0.90 16.80 -8.07
C ASP A 99 0.54 16.40 -7.69
N HIS A 100 1.39 17.39 -7.44
CA HIS A 100 2.80 17.18 -7.11
C HIS A 100 3.02 16.26 -5.91
N ASP A 101 2.27 16.45 -4.82
CA ASP A 101 2.44 15.71 -3.58
C ASP A 101 2.04 14.24 -3.77
N HIS A 102 0.94 13.99 -4.48
CA HIS A 102 0.47 12.63 -4.75
C HIS A 102 1.35 11.92 -5.79
N ILE A 103 2.02 12.64 -6.68
CA ILE A 103 3.06 12.07 -7.55
C ILE A 103 4.27 11.61 -6.73
N MET A 104 4.71 12.41 -5.76
CA MET A 104 5.80 12.04 -4.85
C MET A 104 5.44 10.78 -4.05
N MET A 105 4.23 10.71 -3.51
CA MET A 105 3.71 9.52 -2.83
C MET A 105 3.67 8.29 -3.75
N ALA A 106 3.13 8.41 -4.96
CA ALA A 106 3.06 7.30 -5.91
C ALA A 106 4.47 6.78 -6.32
N ASN A 107 5.42 7.70 -6.51
CA ASN A 107 6.80 7.37 -6.81
C ASN A 107 7.53 6.70 -5.63
N ALA A 108 7.23 7.10 -4.39
CA ALA A 108 7.74 6.41 -3.20
C ALA A 108 7.28 4.94 -3.17
N VAL A 109 5.99 4.69 -3.36
CA VAL A 109 5.44 3.33 -3.44
C VAL A 109 6.06 2.53 -4.59
N LYS A 110 6.21 3.14 -5.78
CA LYS A 110 6.88 2.51 -6.91
C LYS A 110 8.31 2.10 -6.55
N ARG A 111 9.09 3.02 -5.97
CA ARG A 111 10.49 2.78 -5.57
C ARG A 111 10.59 1.61 -4.60
N PHE A 112 9.83 1.63 -3.50
CA PHE A 112 9.82 0.54 -2.52
C PHE A 112 9.37 -0.78 -3.14
N GLY A 113 8.39 -0.73 -4.05
CA GLY A 113 7.95 -1.90 -4.78
C GLY A 113 9.05 -2.47 -5.70
N ASP A 114 9.81 -1.63 -6.38
CA ASP A 114 10.92 -2.06 -7.26
C ASP A 114 12.03 -2.68 -6.40
N GLU A 115 12.38 -2.07 -5.27
CA GLU A 115 13.31 -2.60 -4.26
C GLU A 115 12.93 -4.01 -3.80
N VAL A 116 11.67 -4.23 -3.41
CA VAL A 116 11.16 -5.56 -3.02
C VAL A 116 11.34 -6.59 -4.13
N LEU A 117 11.04 -6.21 -5.38
CA LEU A 117 11.16 -7.11 -6.54
C LEU A 117 12.62 -7.42 -6.89
N HIS A 118 13.55 -6.51 -6.58
CA HIS A 118 14.98 -6.70 -6.78
C HIS A 118 15.68 -7.41 -5.60
N GLY A 119 14.93 -7.83 -4.58
CA GLY A 119 15.45 -8.58 -3.45
C GLY A 119 16.27 -7.74 -2.48
N THR A 120 16.09 -6.41 -2.47
CA THR A 120 16.77 -5.57 -1.48
C THR A 120 16.11 -5.71 -0.11
N GLU A 121 16.91 -5.59 0.94
CA GLU A 121 16.42 -5.67 2.31
C GLU A 121 15.45 -4.50 2.57
N THR A 122 14.27 -4.81 3.09
CA THR A 122 13.23 -3.81 3.40
C THR A 122 12.83 -3.94 4.86
N TRP A 123 12.57 -2.82 5.50
CA TRP A 123 12.22 -2.75 6.92
C TRP A 123 10.86 -2.10 7.16
N SER A 124 10.46 -2.01 8.43
CA SER A 124 9.18 -1.44 8.85
C SER A 124 8.94 -0.01 8.36
N GLY A 125 9.98 0.83 8.26
CA GLY A 125 9.87 2.21 7.79
C GLY A 125 9.33 2.32 6.36
N ASN A 126 9.98 1.63 5.41
CA ASN A 126 9.56 1.57 4.01
C ASN A 126 8.13 1.01 3.87
N ALA A 127 7.78 0.00 4.67
CA ALA A 127 6.43 -0.58 4.64
C ALA A 127 5.36 0.39 5.16
N LYS A 128 5.66 1.15 6.22
CA LYS A 128 4.78 2.21 6.73
C LYS A 128 4.57 3.28 5.68
N GLU A 129 5.66 3.83 5.15
CA GLU A 129 5.64 4.89 4.15
C GLU A 129 4.89 4.45 2.89
N ALA A 130 5.08 3.21 2.44
CA ALA A 130 4.35 2.65 1.31
C ALA A 130 2.84 2.59 1.54
N VAL A 131 2.38 2.13 2.72
CA VAL A 131 0.95 2.05 3.04
C VAL A 131 0.34 3.45 3.15
N ILE A 132 0.99 4.38 3.84
CA ILE A 132 0.51 5.76 4.00
C ILE A 132 0.45 6.46 2.64
N SER A 133 1.51 6.36 1.84
CA SER A 133 1.56 6.94 0.49
C SER A 133 0.49 6.36 -0.42
N ALA A 134 0.27 5.05 -0.37
CA ALA A 134 -0.80 4.41 -1.12
C ALA A 134 -2.18 4.92 -0.69
N ARG A 135 -2.42 5.08 0.62
CA ARG A 135 -3.67 5.68 1.14
C ARG A 135 -3.87 7.10 0.63
N GLY A 136 -2.85 7.95 0.72
CA GLY A 136 -2.92 9.34 0.24
C GLY A 136 -3.26 9.43 -1.24
N VAL A 137 -2.57 8.65 -2.09
CA VAL A 137 -2.87 8.57 -3.53
C VAL A 137 -4.30 8.11 -3.78
N LEU A 138 -4.74 7.05 -3.11
CA LEU A 138 -6.10 6.51 -3.30
C LEU A 138 -7.16 7.51 -2.82
N GLU A 139 -6.94 8.18 -1.70
CA GLU A 139 -7.84 9.20 -1.20
C GLU A 139 -7.98 10.33 -2.22
N HIS A 140 -6.88 10.85 -2.77
CA HIS A 140 -6.91 11.89 -3.79
C HIS A 140 -7.67 11.48 -5.05
N LEU A 141 -7.47 10.24 -5.53
CA LEU A 141 -8.14 9.72 -6.72
C LEU A 141 -9.66 9.59 -6.55
N HIS A 142 -10.14 9.55 -5.30
CA HIS A 142 -11.53 9.30 -4.95
C HIS A 142 -12.24 10.47 -4.25
N ARG A 143 -11.54 11.59 -3.97
CA ARG A 143 -12.20 12.87 -3.65
C ARG A 143 -13.07 13.34 -4.81
#